data_AF-A0A0W0UHV7-F1
#
_entry.id   AF-A0A0W0UHV7-F1
#
_cell.length_a   1.000
_cell.length_b   1.000
_cell.length_c   1.000
_cell.angle_alpha   90.00
_cell.angle_beta   90.00
_cell.angle_gamma   90.00
#
_symmetry.space_group_name_H-M   'P 1'
#
loop_
_entity.id
_entity.type
_entity.pdbx_description
1 polymer ?
#
loop_
_entity_poly.entity_id
_entity_poly.type
_entity_poly.pdbx_seq_one_letter_code
_entity_poly.pdbx_strand_id
1 'polypeptide(L)'
;MKSSALIKERDHYEISQSINDNFESVQAEIRLLIKTCAQEIVPVWPLETFIACNPLQGFEARSFEEALTQGNLNRERQKRNVPLEEVNLQMIKWCGGFLDAGQGAIEMPHRDKGFYQGFLALAYYDKQLHRNKKELKHWIKNLPKTAEEAVHFCLEQLGVDVNRRVQFIKQTLQYLPGWAGYVKWRSEWKNIINPGEKPVTLTDFVAIRLVITCLMWPDAAQEKKKKKVVVSI
;
A
#
# COMPACT_ATOMS: atom_id res chain seq x y z
N MET A 1 -9.91 -44.19 28.95
CA MET A 1 -10.49 -42.83 28.72
C MET A 1 -9.47 -41.73 28.38
N LYS A 2 -8.16 -41.99 28.25
CA LYS A 2 -7.16 -40.97 27.82
C LYS A 2 -6.93 -40.86 26.30
N SER A 3 -7.42 -41.82 25.49
CA SER A 3 -7.15 -41.87 24.04
C SER A 3 -7.98 -40.89 23.21
N SER A 4 -9.23 -40.61 23.60
CA SER A 4 -10.14 -39.73 22.85
C SER A 4 -9.80 -38.23 22.95
N ALA A 5 -9.12 -37.81 24.03
CA ALA A 5 -8.68 -36.42 24.18
C ALA A 5 -7.45 -36.12 23.31
N LEU A 6 -6.48 -37.06 23.23
CA LEU A 6 -5.25 -36.90 22.46
C LEU A 6 -5.48 -36.89 20.93
N ILE A 7 -6.54 -37.55 20.44
CA ILE A 7 -6.90 -37.55 19.01
C ILE A 7 -7.50 -36.19 18.62
N LYS A 8 -8.43 -35.65 19.43
CA LYS A 8 -9.01 -34.31 19.18
C LYS A 8 -7.97 -33.19 19.23
N GLU A 9 -6.98 -33.31 20.12
CA GLU A 9 -5.90 -32.32 20.25
C GLU A 9 -4.94 -32.32 19.06
N ARG A 10 -4.69 -33.49 18.46
CA ARG A 10 -3.90 -33.63 17.22
C ARG A 10 -4.63 -33.08 16.00
N ASP A 11 -5.91 -33.37 15.85
CA ASP A 11 -6.72 -32.86 14.73
C ASP A 11 -6.81 -31.32 14.77
N HIS A 12 -6.99 -30.72 15.96
CA HIS A 12 -6.99 -29.27 16.11
C HIS A 12 -5.62 -28.65 15.83
N TYR A 13 -4.53 -29.31 16.19
CA TYR A 13 -3.17 -28.84 15.92
C TYR A 13 -2.88 -28.85 14.41
N GLU A 14 -3.17 -29.94 13.70
CA GLU A 14 -2.96 -30.06 12.25
C GLU A 14 -3.82 -29.07 11.44
N ILE A 15 -5.07 -28.83 11.87
CA ILE A 15 -5.93 -27.79 11.28
C ILE A 15 -5.35 -26.40 11.54
N SER A 16 -4.90 -26.10 12.77
CA SER A 16 -4.31 -24.80 13.08
C SER A 16 -3.00 -24.54 12.33
N GLN A 17 -2.21 -25.59 12.12
CA GLN A 17 -0.94 -25.53 11.42
C GLN A 17 -1.15 -25.35 9.91
N SER A 18 -2.06 -26.11 9.29
CA SER A 18 -2.41 -25.92 7.86
C SER A 18 -3.03 -24.55 7.57
N ILE A 19 -3.85 -24.02 8.49
CA ILE A 19 -4.39 -22.66 8.39
C ILE A 19 -3.25 -21.63 8.48
N ASN A 20 -2.32 -21.78 9.42
CA ASN A 20 -1.18 -20.88 9.57
C ASN A 20 -0.25 -20.91 8.36
N ASP A 21 0.04 -22.10 7.83
CA ASP A 21 0.87 -22.28 6.62
C ASP A 21 0.22 -21.62 5.39
N ASN A 22 -1.12 -21.71 5.27
CA ASN A 22 -1.85 -21.03 4.21
C ASN A 22 -1.81 -19.49 4.39
N PHE A 23 -1.93 -18.97 5.61
CA PHE A 23 -1.79 -17.54 5.89
C PHE A 23 -0.38 -17.04 5.56
N GLU A 24 0.67 -17.74 5.99
CA GLU A 24 2.06 -17.37 5.68
C GLU A 24 2.33 -17.40 4.17
N SER A 25 1.76 -18.38 3.46
CA SER A 25 1.83 -18.49 2.00
C SER A 25 1.19 -17.28 1.31
N VAL A 26 -0.03 -16.89 1.69
CA VAL A 26 -0.72 -15.71 1.13
C VAL A 26 0.05 -14.43 1.42
N GLN A 27 0.57 -14.27 2.64
CA GLN A 27 1.37 -13.10 2.98
C GLN A 27 2.67 -13.03 2.14
N ALA A 28 3.33 -14.16 1.93
CA ALA A 28 4.52 -14.23 1.07
C ALA A 28 4.19 -13.88 -0.39
N GLU A 29 3.05 -14.33 -0.91
CA GLU A 29 2.57 -13.99 -2.25
C GLU A 29 2.34 -12.47 -2.39
N ILE A 30 1.66 -11.83 -1.42
CA ILE A 30 1.42 -10.39 -1.44
C ILE A 30 2.75 -9.61 -1.41
N ARG A 31 3.71 -10.02 -0.57
CA ARG A 31 5.05 -9.40 -0.54
C ARG A 31 5.74 -9.51 -1.89
N LEU A 32 5.70 -10.67 -2.53
CA LEU A 32 6.30 -10.88 -3.86
C LEU A 32 5.59 -10.03 -4.93
N LEU A 33 4.26 -9.98 -4.91
CA LEU A 33 3.45 -9.18 -5.83
C LEU A 33 3.82 -7.69 -5.74
N ILE A 34 3.89 -7.15 -4.53
CA ILE A 34 4.25 -5.74 -4.31
C ILE A 34 5.70 -5.48 -4.74
N LYS A 35 6.63 -6.38 -4.41
CA LYS A 35 8.03 -6.28 -4.84
C LYS A 35 8.16 -6.24 -6.36
N THR A 36 7.43 -7.09 -7.07
CA THR A 36 7.39 -7.11 -8.55
C THR A 36 6.80 -5.81 -9.09
N CYS A 37 5.70 -5.30 -8.52
CA CYS A 37 5.11 -4.03 -8.95
C CYS A 37 6.04 -2.83 -8.70
N ALA A 38 6.84 -2.88 -7.65
CA ALA A 38 7.76 -1.81 -7.25
C ALA A 38 9.05 -1.72 -8.08
N GLN A 39 9.31 -2.68 -8.98
CA GLN A 39 10.49 -2.64 -9.87
C GLN A 39 10.49 -1.40 -10.78
N GLU A 40 9.32 -0.91 -11.17
CA GLU A 40 9.14 0.29 -12.01
C GLU A 40 9.13 1.60 -11.20
N ILE A 41 9.20 1.53 -9.87
CA ILE A 41 9.27 2.71 -9.00
C ILE A 41 10.74 3.01 -8.70
N VAL A 42 11.18 4.19 -9.12
CA VAL A 42 12.51 4.70 -8.78
C VAL A 42 12.57 5.01 -7.28
N PRO A 43 13.53 4.43 -6.51
CA PRO A 43 13.72 4.83 -5.13
C PRO A 43 14.18 6.30 -5.09
N VAL A 44 13.52 7.13 -4.29
CA VAL A 44 13.91 8.53 -4.11
C VAL A 44 14.57 8.71 -2.74
N TRP A 45 15.79 9.24 -2.78
CA TRP A 45 16.68 9.42 -1.63
C TRP A 45 16.17 10.52 -0.68
N PRO A 46 16.64 10.56 0.58
CA PRO A 46 16.26 11.63 1.50
C PRO A 46 16.77 12.96 0.95
N LEU A 47 15.94 14.00 1.09
CA LEU A 47 16.26 15.38 0.68
C LEU A 47 17.29 16.06 1.59
N GLU A 48 18.05 15.30 2.38
CA GLU A 48 19.15 15.83 3.23
C GLU A 48 20.30 16.38 2.39
N THR A 49 20.45 15.88 1.16
CA THR A 49 21.42 16.35 0.16
C THR A 49 20.74 16.51 -1.20
N PHE A 50 21.05 17.58 -1.93
CA PHE A 50 20.53 17.79 -3.28
C PHE A 50 21.12 16.73 -4.23
N ILE A 51 20.28 15.78 -4.64
CA ILE A 51 20.63 14.75 -5.62
C ILE A 51 19.54 14.77 -6.69
N ALA A 52 19.93 15.09 -7.92
CA ALA A 52 19.00 15.05 -9.04
C ALA A 52 18.60 13.59 -9.33
N CYS A 53 17.34 13.23 -9.09
CA CYS A 53 16.79 11.97 -9.58
C CYS A 53 16.35 12.17 -11.04
N ASN A 54 16.93 11.42 -11.98
CA ASN A 54 16.46 11.39 -13.36
C ASN A 54 15.10 10.66 -13.42
N PRO A 55 13.98 11.33 -13.75
CA PRO A 55 12.66 10.70 -13.78
C PRO A 55 12.50 9.67 -14.92
N LEU A 56 13.45 9.61 -15.87
CA LEU A 56 13.53 8.63 -16.95
C LEU A 56 14.50 7.47 -16.66
N GLN A 57 14.89 7.27 -15.41
CA GLN A 57 15.74 6.15 -15.03
C GLN A 57 15.12 4.81 -15.47
N GLY A 58 15.92 3.95 -16.10
CA GLY A 58 15.50 2.68 -16.70
C GLY A 58 15.10 2.77 -18.19
N PHE A 59 15.07 3.97 -18.77
CA PHE A 59 14.79 4.21 -20.19
C PHE A 59 15.98 4.83 -20.95
N GLU A 60 17.19 4.78 -20.38
CA GLU A 60 18.38 5.47 -20.88
C GLU A 60 18.83 4.98 -22.27
N ALA A 61 18.49 3.73 -22.61
CA ALA A 61 18.79 3.15 -23.91
C ALA A 61 17.79 3.53 -25.01
N ARG A 62 16.71 4.23 -24.67
CA ARG A 62 15.64 4.62 -25.61
C ARG A 62 15.80 6.08 -26.02
N SER A 63 15.16 6.48 -27.11
CA SER A 63 15.10 7.90 -27.46
C SER A 63 14.34 8.69 -26.38
N PHE A 64 14.65 9.98 -26.24
CA PHE A 64 13.99 10.82 -25.24
C PHE A 64 12.46 10.87 -25.41
N GLU A 65 11.98 10.88 -26.66
CA GLU A 65 10.55 10.86 -26.98
C GLU A 65 9.85 9.56 -26.54
N GLU A 66 10.48 8.42 -26.80
CA GLU A 66 9.99 7.11 -26.33
C GLU A 66 10.04 7.01 -24.81
N ALA A 67 11.12 7.50 -24.20
CA ALA A 67 11.29 7.52 -22.75
C ALA A 67 10.22 8.41 -22.07
N LEU A 68 9.89 9.59 -22.61
CA LEU A 68 8.80 10.44 -22.11
C LEU A 68 7.44 9.75 -22.19
N THR A 69 7.18 9.06 -23.31
CA THR A 69 5.91 8.37 -23.57
C THR A 69 5.73 7.17 -22.63
N GLN A 70 6.80 6.42 -22.37
CA GLN A 70 6.76 5.20 -21.55
C GLN A 70 6.97 5.48 -20.06
N GLY A 71 7.78 6.48 -19.72
CA GLY A 71 8.02 6.97 -18.36
C GLY A 71 6.86 7.78 -17.79
N ASN A 72 5.77 7.98 -18.54
CA ASN A 72 4.59 8.75 -18.12
C ASN A 72 4.92 10.18 -17.65
N LEU A 73 5.93 10.83 -18.24
CA LEU A 73 6.30 12.22 -17.94
C LEU A 73 5.49 13.23 -18.77
N ASN A 74 4.98 12.82 -19.94
CA ASN A 74 3.99 13.58 -20.69
C ASN A 74 2.60 13.45 -20.06
N ARG A 75 2.42 13.94 -18.83
CA ARG A 75 1.09 14.02 -18.21
C ARG A 75 0.35 15.20 -18.83
N GLU A 76 -0.48 14.91 -19.83
CA GLU A 76 -1.61 15.80 -20.13
C GLU A 76 -2.37 16.08 -18.82
N ARG A 77 -2.90 17.30 -18.68
CA ARG A 77 -3.67 17.71 -17.51
C ARG A 77 -4.88 16.79 -17.37
N GLN A 78 -4.73 15.72 -16.60
CA GLN A 78 -5.76 14.72 -16.42
C GLN A 78 -7.01 15.39 -15.85
N LYS A 79 -8.18 14.99 -16.37
CA LYS A 79 -9.47 15.37 -15.80
C LYS A 79 -9.42 15.06 -14.30
N ARG A 80 -9.76 16.05 -13.47
CA ARG A 80 -9.72 15.89 -12.01
C ARG A 80 -10.51 14.67 -11.59
N ASN A 81 -9.87 13.80 -10.82
CA ASN A 81 -10.50 12.66 -10.17
C ASN A 81 -10.53 12.98 -8.68
N VAL A 82 -11.65 13.59 -8.25
CA VAL A 82 -11.82 14.09 -6.87
C VAL A 82 -11.63 12.98 -5.83
N PRO A 83 -12.23 11.78 -5.97
CA PRO A 83 -11.97 10.68 -5.03
C PRO A 83 -10.49 10.29 -4.93
N LEU A 84 -9.77 10.23 -6.06
CA LEU A 84 -8.33 9.97 -6.07
C LEU A 84 -7.54 11.08 -5.34
N GLU A 85 -7.91 12.34 -5.56
CA GLU A 85 -7.30 13.48 -4.87
C GLU A 85 -7.50 13.38 -3.35
N GLU A 86 -8.70 13.00 -2.88
CA GLU A 86 -8.95 12.76 -1.45
C GLU A 86 -8.08 11.63 -0.88
N VAL A 87 -7.98 10.49 -1.59
CA VAL A 87 -7.09 9.38 -1.21
C VAL A 87 -5.64 9.86 -1.11
N ASN A 88 -5.18 10.64 -2.08
CA ASN A 88 -3.83 11.18 -2.10
C ASN A 88 -3.56 12.11 -0.93
N LEU A 89 -4.49 13.01 -0.58
CA LEU A 89 -4.33 13.92 0.55
C LEU A 89 -4.20 13.16 1.88
N GLN A 90 -5.01 12.12 2.09
CA GLN A 90 -4.87 11.29 3.29
C GLN A 90 -3.53 10.55 3.30
N MET A 91 -3.12 9.97 2.17
CA MET A 91 -1.82 9.31 2.09
C MET A 91 -0.66 10.27 2.37
N ILE A 92 -0.69 11.49 1.85
CA ILE A 92 0.33 12.52 2.12
C ILE A 92 0.36 12.85 3.62
N LYS A 93 -0.79 13.02 4.27
CA LYS A 93 -0.89 13.27 5.72
C LYS A 93 -0.26 12.13 6.53
N TRP A 94 -0.62 10.89 6.25
CA TRP A 94 -0.12 9.72 6.99
C TRP A 94 1.37 9.48 6.73
N CYS A 95 1.82 9.63 5.48
CA CYS A 95 3.24 9.56 5.14
C CYS A 95 4.03 10.67 5.84
N GLY A 96 3.55 11.92 5.78
CA GLY A 96 4.19 13.06 6.41
C GLY A 96 4.36 12.87 7.92
N GLY A 97 3.31 12.47 8.63
CA GLY A 97 3.41 12.25 10.08
C GLY A 97 4.29 11.06 10.48
N PHE A 98 4.29 9.96 9.71
CA PHE A 98 5.08 8.78 10.06
C PHE A 98 6.56 8.92 9.70
N LEU A 99 6.82 9.50 8.53
CA LEU A 99 8.14 9.64 7.95
C LEU A 99 8.86 10.91 8.40
N ASP A 100 8.19 11.77 9.18
CA ASP A 100 8.82 12.89 9.87
C ASP A 100 10.07 12.40 10.61
N ALA A 101 11.22 12.95 10.24
CA ALA A 101 12.52 12.58 10.79
C ALA A 101 12.78 13.28 12.14
N GLY A 102 11.76 13.35 13.00
CA GLY A 102 11.81 14.04 14.27
C GLY A 102 11.85 15.58 14.14
N GLN A 103 11.38 16.14 13.03
CA GLN A 103 11.29 17.60 12.86
C GLN A 103 10.05 18.16 13.57
N GLY A 104 8.98 17.37 13.67
CA GLY A 104 7.80 17.70 14.45
C GLY A 104 8.06 17.62 15.96
N ALA A 105 7.50 18.59 16.70
CA ALA A 105 7.54 18.60 18.15
C ALA A 105 6.79 17.41 18.81
N ILE A 106 5.93 16.74 18.04
CA ILE A 106 5.16 15.57 18.47
C ILE A 106 5.35 14.47 17.44
N GLU A 107 6.04 13.40 17.82
CA GLU A 107 6.17 12.21 16.98
C GLU A 107 4.82 11.48 16.85
N MET A 108 4.62 10.80 15.72
CA MET A 108 3.45 9.95 15.54
C MET A 108 3.44 8.83 16.60
N PRO A 109 2.36 8.68 17.39
CA PRO A 109 2.25 7.57 18.35
C PRO A 109 2.33 6.21 17.65
N HIS A 110 2.90 5.22 18.35
CA HIS A 110 3.04 3.84 17.86
C HIS A 110 3.91 3.67 16.60
N ARG A 111 4.75 4.67 16.29
CA ARG A 111 5.69 4.61 15.16
C ARG A 111 6.67 3.45 15.26
N ASP A 112 7.07 3.11 16.48
CA ASP A 112 7.92 1.96 16.83
C ASP A 112 7.35 0.62 16.35
N LYS A 113 6.03 0.52 16.18
CA LYS A 113 5.34 -0.70 15.74
C LYS A 113 5.30 -0.86 14.22
N GLY A 114 5.79 0.13 13.48
CA GLY A 114 5.74 0.18 12.01
C GLY A 114 4.52 0.92 11.46
N PHE A 115 4.60 1.28 10.18
CA PHE A 115 3.66 2.22 9.56
C PHE A 115 2.21 1.75 9.56
N TYR A 116 1.95 0.49 9.15
CA TYR A 116 0.61 -0.05 9.15
C TYR A 116 0.04 -0.23 10.56
N GLN A 117 0.85 -0.70 11.53
CA GLN A 117 0.40 -0.86 12.92
C GLN A 117 0.09 0.48 13.58
N GLY A 118 0.94 1.49 13.36
CA GLY A 118 0.69 2.85 13.83
C GLY A 118 -0.59 3.44 13.22
N PHE A 119 -0.80 3.21 11.91
CA PHE A 119 -2.04 3.57 11.24
C PHE A 119 -3.27 2.88 11.88
N LEU A 120 -3.24 1.57 12.11
CA LEU A 120 -4.36 0.85 12.74
C LEU A 120 -4.73 1.41 14.12
N ALA A 121 -3.72 1.74 14.93
CA ALA A 121 -3.93 2.29 16.27
C ALA A 121 -4.60 3.67 16.25
N LEU A 122 -4.37 4.45 15.19
CA LEU A 122 -4.79 5.86 15.11
C LEU A 122 -6.01 6.09 14.19
N ALA A 123 -6.21 5.28 13.16
CA ALA A 123 -7.23 5.46 12.13
C ALA A 123 -8.66 5.50 12.69
N TYR A 124 -8.93 4.78 13.77
CA TYR A 124 -10.23 4.78 14.45
C TYR A 124 -10.63 6.17 14.97
N TYR A 125 -9.64 7.00 15.33
CA TYR A 125 -9.84 8.35 15.87
C TYR A 125 -9.86 9.43 14.79
N ASP A 126 -9.56 9.08 13.53
CA ASP A 126 -9.45 10.03 12.43
C ASP A 126 -10.82 10.33 11.80
N LYS A 127 -11.39 11.48 12.17
CA LYS A 127 -12.67 11.96 11.67
C LYS A 127 -12.71 12.14 10.14
N GLN A 128 -11.57 12.36 9.49
CA GLN A 128 -11.53 12.50 8.02
C GLN A 128 -11.70 11.13 7.33
N LEU A 129 -11.21 10.05 7.96
CA LEU A 129 -11.37 8.69 7.44
C LEU A 129 -12.80 8.18 7.63
N HIS A 130 -13.35 8.27 8.84
CA HIS A 130 -14.63 7.66 9.16
C HIS A 130 -15.82 8.63 9.12
N ARG A 131 -15.62 9.94 8.94
CA ARG A 131 -16.68 10.98 8.83
C ARG A 131 -17.77 10.90 9.91
N ASN A 132 -17.39 10.56 11.15
CA ASN A 132 -18.26 10.23 12.30
C ASN A 132 -19.30 9.11 12.10
N LYS A 133 -19.22 8.34 11.01
CA LYS A 133 -20.09 7.21 10.72
C LYS A 133 -19.73 5.98 11.55
N LYS A 134 -20.72 5.36 12.19
CA LYS A 134 -20.50 4.21 13.10
C LYS A 134 -20.04 2.97 12.33
N GLU A 135 -20.59 2.78 11.15
CA GLU A 135 -20.26 1.69 10.23
C GLU A 135 -18.79 1.76 9.78
N LEU A 136 -18.27 2.95 9.44
CA LEU A 136 -16.88 3.12 9.04
C LEU A 136 -15.92 2.94 10.23
N LYS A 137 -16.29 3.42 11.42
CA LYS A 137 -15.54 3.15 12.65
C LYS A 137 -15.46 1.65 12.95
N HIS A 138 -16.57 0.93 12.79
CA HIS A 138 -16.61 -0.51 12.99
C HIS A 138 -15.75 -1.23 11.94
N TRP A 139 -15.82 -0.81 10.67
CA TRP A 139 -15.00 -1.37 9.62
C TRP A 139 -13.50 -1.16 9.88
N ILE A 140 -13.07 0.05 10.26
CA ILE A 140 -11.67 0.35 10.60
C ILE A 140 -11.20 -0.51 11.79
N LYS A 141 -12.05 -0.70 12.81
CA LYS A 141 -11.73 -1.51 13.99
C LYS A 141 -11.48 -2.99 13.64
N ASN A 142 -12.10 -3.49 12.58
CA ASN A 142 -12.00 -4.89 12.15
C ASN A 142 -11.02 -5.10 10.97
N LEU A 143 -10.18 -4.10 10.67
CA LEU A 143 -9.14 -4.29 9.66
C LEU A 143 -8.19 -5.43 10.04
N PRO A 144 -7.64 -6.16 9.05
CA PRO A 144 -6.69 -7.22 9.31
C PRO A 144 -5.45 -6.75 10.07
N LYS A 145 -4.86 -7.64 10.87
CA LYS A 145 -3.74 -7.28 11.75
C LYS A 145 -2.44 -7.07 10.98
N THR A 146 -2.24 -7.74 9.84
CA THR A 146 -1.02 -7.58 9.03
C THR A 146 -1.30 -6.75 7.78
N ALA A 147 -0.25 -6.08 7.27
CA ALA A 147 -0.37 -5.25 6.08
C ALA A 147 -0.71 -6.11 4.85
N GLU A 148 -0.15 -7.30 4.75
CA GLU A 148 -0.39 -8.26 3.69
C GLU A 148 -1.85 -8.72 3.63
N GLU A 149 -2.42 -9.09 4.78
CA GLU A 149 -3.84 -9.46 4.86
C GLU A 149 -4.75 -8.27 4.52
N ALA A 150 -4.36 -7.06 4.92
CA ALA A 150 -5.09 -5.85 4.59
C ALA A 150 -5.09 -5.56 3.08
N VAL A 151 -3.96 -5.78 2.40
CA VAL A 151 -3.89 -5.66 0.94
C VAL A 151 -4.83 -6.68 0.29
N HIS A 152 -4.76 -7.95 0.70
CA HIS A 152 -5.66 -8.98 0.18
C HIS A 152 -7.13 -8.61 0.39
N PHE A 153 -7.50 -8.29 1.63
CA PHE A 153 -8.84 -7.87 2.02
C PHE A 153 -9.34 -6.68 1.20
N CYS A 154 -8.55 -5.62 1.06
CA CYS A 154 -8.98 -4.43 0.32
C CYS A 154 -9.10 -4.68 -1.19
N LEU A 155 -8.25 -5.52 -1.79
CA LEU A 155 -8.40 -5.90 -3.20
C LEU A 155 -9.71 -6.65 -3.46
N GLU A 156 -10.13 -7.51 -2.53
CA GLU A 156 -11.45 -8.17 -2.57
C GLU A 156 -12.59 -7.17 -2.37
N GLN A 157 -12.50 -6.29 -1.37
CA GLN A 157 -13.53 -5.27 -1.11
C GLN A 157 -13.74 -4.33 -2.30
N LEU A 158 -12.66 -3.97 -3.01
CA LEU A 158 -12.73 -3.14 -4.22
C LEU A 158 -13.20 -3.91 -5.46
N GLY A 159 -13.29 -5.24 -5.40
CA GLY A 159 -13.65 -6.08 -6.54
C GLY A 159 -12.58 -6.11 -7.64
N VAL A 160 -11.30 -6.08 -7.26
CA VAL A 160 -10.17 -6.15 -8.21
C VAL A 160 -9.97 -7.59 -8.66
N ASP A 161 -10.27 -7.84 -9.93
CA ASP A 161 -10.01 -9.13 -10.60
C ASP A 161 -8.54 -9.56 -10.45
N VAL A 162 -8.30 -10.87 -10.25
CA VAL A 162 -6.96 -11.44 -10.03
C VAL A 162 -5.98 -11.05 -11.15
N ASN A 163 -6.42 -11.06 -12.41
CA ASN A 163 -5.59 -10.72 -13.56
C ASN A 163 -5.26 -9.22 -13.63
N ARG A 164 -5.99 -8.38 -12.88
CA ARG A 164 -5.80 -6.92 -12.82
C ARG A 164 -5.04 -6.46 -11.59
N ARG A 165 -4.78 -7.34 -10.60
CA ARG A 165 -4.12 -6.97 -9.33
C ARG A 165 -2.77 -6.31 -9.55
N VAL A 166 -1.91 -6.87 -10.41
CA VAL A 166 -0.59 -6.30 -10.76
C VAL A 166 -0.73 -4.87 -11.28
N GLN A 167 -1.59 -4.67 -12.29
CA GLN A 167 -1.79 -3.36 -12.90
C GLN A 167 -2.39 -2.35 -11.92
N PHE A 168 -3.31 -2.79 -11.05
CA PHE A 168 -3.95 -1.95 -10.05
C PHE A 168 -2.95 -1.48 -8.99
N ILE A 169 -2.07 -2.37 -8.50
CA ILE A 169 -1.03 -2.03 -7.53
C ILE A 169 0.04 -1.12 -8.17
N LYS A 170 0.49 -1.39 -9.40
CA LYS A 170 1.39 -0.49 -10.13
C LYS A 170 0.82 0.93 -10.22
N GLN A 171 -0.44 1.04 -10.61
CA GLN A 171 -1.13 2.33 -10.68
C GLN A 171 -1.25 2.99 -9.30
N THR A 172 -1.53 2.19 -8.27
CA THR A 172 -1.60 2.63 -6.86
C THR A 172 -0.30 3.31 -6.42
N LEU A 173 0.86 2.73 -6.75
CA LEU A 173 2.18 3.31 -6.47
C LEU A 173 2.45 4.60 -7.29
N GLN A 174 2.02 4.62 -8.55
CA GLN A 174 2.25 5.75 -9.49
C GLN A 174 1.44 7.02 -9.17
N TYR A 175 0.42 6.94 -8.31
CA TYR A 175 -0.37 8.10 -7.90
C TYR A 175 0.38 9.03 -6.94
N LEU A 176 1.34 8.51 -6.17
CA LEU A 176 2.22 9.28 -5.30
C LEU A 176 3.66 8.76 -5.44
N PRO A 177 4.28 8.90 -6.62
CA PRO A 177 5.53 8.22 -6.95
C PRO A 177 6.70 8.68 -6.07
N GLY A 178 6.71 9.95 -5.63
CA GLY A 178 7.70 10.46 -4.68
C GLY A 178 7.60 9.78 -3.31
N TRP A 179 6.40 9.66 -2.74
CA TRP A 179 6.21 8.97 -1.46
C TRP A 179 6.48 7.46 -1.56
N ALA A 180 6.02 6.82 -2.64
CA ALA A 180 6.30 5.41 -2.90
C ALA A 180 7.80 5.14 -3.06
N GLY A 181 8.50 5.98 -3.82
CA GLY A 181 9.96 5.90 -3.98
C GLY A 181 10.71 6.14 -2.67
N TYR A 182 10.23 7.07 -1.83
CA TYR A 182 10.87 7.36 -0.55
C TYR A 182 10.69 6.21 0.44
N VAL A 183 9.50 5.61 0.49
CA VAL A 183 9.25 4.38 1.26
C VAL A 183 10.11 3.22 0.75
N LYS A 184 10.23 3.04 -0.57
CA LYS A 184 11.11 2.03 -1.18
C LYS A 184 12.55 2.23 -0.71
N TRP A 185 13.07 3.45 -0.82
CA TRP A 185 14.41 3.78 -0.35
C TRP A 185 14.59 3.51 1.15
N ARG A 186 13.66 3.95 2.01
CA ARG A 186 13.70 3.69 3.46
C ARG A 186 13.70 2.19 3.78
N SER A 187 12.88 1.41 3.07
CA SER A 187 12.72 -0.03 3.28
C SER A 187 13.91 -0.84 2.77
N GLU A 188 14.63 -0.37 1.75
CA GLU A 188 15.74 -1.13 1.15
C GLU A 188 17.09 -0.66 1.69
N TRP A 189 17.30 0.64 1.86
CA TRP A 189 18.62 1.23 2.13
C TRP A 189 18.86 1.54 3.60
N LYS A 190 17.88 2.10 4.32
CA LYS A 190 18.05 2.40 5.76
C LYS A 190 18.19 1.10 6.58
N ASN A 191 17.58 0.02 6.12
CA ASN A 191 17.72 -1.32 6.70
C ASN A 191 19.10 -1.95 6.50
N ILE A 192 19.88 -1.51 5.50
CA ILE A 192 21.29 -1.94 5.35
C ILE A 192 22.14 -1.31 6.46
N ILE A 193 21.80 -0.09 6.87
CA ILE A 193 22.54 0.69 7.88
C ILE A 193 22.12 0.29 9.30
N ASN A 194 20.80 0.12 9.54
CA ASN A 194 20.22 -0.26 10.84
C ASN A 194 19.28 -1.47 10.68
N PRO A 195 19.79 -2.72 10.69
CA PRO A 195 19.02 -3.92 10.35
C PRO A 195 17.83 -4.24 11.27
N GLY A 196 17.80 -3.70 12.48
CA GLY A 196 16.77 -3.96 13.49
C GLY A 196 15.52 -3.06 13.41
N GLU A 197 15.57 -1.96 12.64
CA GLU A 197 14.47 -1.01 12.53
C GLU A 197 13.80 -1.10 11.17
N LYS A 198 12.66 -1.78 11.07
CA LYS A 198 11.77 -1.71 9.90
C LYS A 198 10.54 -0.86 10.19
N PRO A 199 10.66 0.47 10.36
CA PRO A 199 9.50 1.29 10.65
C PRO A 199 8.53 1.34 9.46
N VAL A 200 8.99 1.12 8.22
CA VAL A 200 8.13 1.20 7.04
C VAL A 200 8.56 0.26 5.92
N THR A 201 7.59 -0.36 5.26
CA THR A 201 7.74 -1.16 4.05
C THR A 201 6.81 -0.68 2.95
N LEU A 202 7.08 -1.08 1.70
CA LEU A 202 6.13 -0.85 0.61
C LEU A 202 4.80 -1.59 0.80
N THR A 203 4.80 -2.73 1.50
CA THR A 203 3.56 -3.43 1.88
C THR A 203 2.70 -2.55 2.77
N ASP A 204 3.27 -1.89 3.78
CA ASP A 204 2.55 -0.95 4.64
C ASP A 204 1.95 0.21 3.82
N PHE A 205 2.74 0.79 2.92
CA PHE A 205 2.31 1.90 2.07
C PHE A 205 1.11 1.50 1.19
N VAL A 206 1.17 0.34 0.54
CA VAL A 206 0.07 -0.17 -0.29
C VAL A 206 -1.14 -0.53 0.57
N ALA A 207 -0.96 -1.18 1.72
CA ALA A 207 -2.04 -1.53 2.64
C ALA A 207 -2.83 -0.30 3.08
N ILE A 208 -2.16 0.71 3.63
CA ILE A 208 -2.81 1.95 4.09
C ILE A 208 -3.52 2.65 2.92
N ARG A 209 -2.88 2.73 1.76
CA ARG A 209 -3.48 3.36 0.57
C ARG A 209 -4.75 2.63 0.12
N LEU A 210 -4.76 1.31 0.13
CA LEU A 210 -5.92 0.52 -0.25
C LEU A 210 -7.05 0.64 0.78
N VAL A 211 -6.73 0.67 2.08
CA VAL A 211 -7.71 0.95 3.14
C VAL A 211 -8.39 2.30 2.90
N ILE A 212 -7.59 3.35 2.67
CA ILE A 212 -8.12 4.70 2.38
C ILE A 212 -8.92 4.71 1.08
N THR A 213 -8.48 3.96 0.06
CA THR A 213 -9.22 3.80 -1.20
C THR A 213 -10.59 3.16 -0.96
N CYS A 214 -10.69 2.10 -0.15
CA CYS A 214 -12.00 1.51 0.20
C CYS A 214 -12.93 2.53 0.88
N LEU A 215 -12.38 3.40 1.74
CA LEU A 215 -13.16 4.39 2.49
C LEU A 215 -13.64 5.57 1.62
N MET A 216 -12.81 6.02 0.67
CA MET A 216 -13.02 7.29 -0.05
C MET A 216 -13.33 7.11 -1.53
N TRP A 217 -12.95 5.99 -2.12
CA TRP A 217 -13.10 5.71 -3.54
C TRP A 217 -13.43 4.22 -3.81
N PRO A 218 -14.59 3.73 -3.34
CA PRO A 218 -14.97 2.31 -3.43
C PRO A 218 -15.07 1.80 -4.88
N ASP A 219 -15.33 2.68 -5.85
CA ASP A 219 -15.46 2.35 -7.27
C ASP A 219 -14.14 2.42 -8.07
N ALA A 220 -12.98 2.49 -7.39
CA ALA A 220 -11.67 2.66 -8.02
C ALA A 220 -11.33 1.55 -9.03
N ALA A 221 -11.74 0.31 -8.78
CA ALA A 221 -11.46 -0.81 -9.66
C ALA A 221 -12.28 -0.78 -10.97
N GLN A 222 -13.42 -0.09 -10.95
CA GLN A 222 -14.43 -0.08 -12.01
C GLN A 222 -14.24 1.09 -13.00
N GLU A 223 -13.52 2.15 -12.65
CA GLU A 223 -13.39 3.37 -13.47
C GLU A 223 -12.79 3.11 -14.86
N LYS A 224 -11.84 2.16 -14.99
CA LYS A 224 -11.26 1.79 -16.29
C LYS A 224 -12.19 0.98 -17.19
N LYS A 225 -13.22 0.29 -16.66
CA LYS A 225 -14.22 -0.41 -17.49
C LYS A 225 -15.07 0.60 -18.29
N LYS A 226 -15.39 1.75 -17.70
CA LYS A 226 -16.21 2.80 -18.35
C LYS A 226 -15.54 3.43 -19.57
N LYS A 227 -14.20 3.48 -19.63
CA LYS A 227 -13.47 4.07 -20.78
C LYS A 227 -13.50 3.21 -22.06
N LYS A 228 -13.79 1.90 -21.98
CA LYS A 228 -13.85 1.02 -23.16
C LYS A 228 -15.23 0.94 -23.84
N VAL A 229 -16.30 1.43 -23.22
CA VAL A 229 -17.68 1.28 -23.74
C VAL A 229 -18.15 2.48 -24.56
N VAL A 230 -17.40 3.59 -24.59
CA VAL A 230 -17.78 4.81 -25.31
C VAL A 230 -16.92 5.02 -26.56
N VAL A 231 -16.87 4.04 -27.45
CA VAL A 231 -16.57 4.22 -28.88
C VAL A 231 -17.30 3.11 -29.64
N SER A 232 -18.58 3.33 -29.94
CA SER A 232 -19.36 2.60 -30.95
C SER A 232 -20.68 3.35 -31.15
N ILE A 233 -20.66 4.49 -31.85
CA ILE A 233 -21.76 5.00 -32.68
C ILE A 233 -21.11 5.60 -33.92
#